data_AF-A0A382KIW1-F1
#
_entry.id   AF-A0A382KIW1-F1
#
_cell.length_a   1.000
_cell.length_b   1.000
_cell.length_c   1.000
_cell.angle_alpha   90.00
_cell.angle_beta   90.00
_cell.angle_gamma   90.00
#
_symmetry.space_group_name_H-M   'P 1'
#
loop_
_entity.id
_entity.type
_entity.pdbx_description
1 polymer ?
#
loop_
_entity_poly.entity_id
_entity_poly.type
_entity_poly.pdbx_seq_one_letter_code
_entity_poly.pdbx_strand_id
1 'polypeptide(L)'
;MDEDLDLEKLLKYSLDTWLFKQGEMVSLVIHLGHRLGLYEAMDGIGNTTAEELSKSTECHERWVLEWLRCNAAAGLIKTSDGSN
;
A
#
# COMPACT_ATOMS: atom_id res chain seq x y z
N MET A 1 -34.95 27.66 -7.66
CA MET A 1 -34.86 26.75 -6.51
C MET A 1 -33.40 26.76 -6.14
N ASP A 2 -33.03 27.67 -5.25
CA ASP A 2 -31.67 27.78 -4.75
C ASP A 2 -31.59 26.77 -3.60
N GLU A 3 -31.25 25.54 -3.95
CA GLU A 3 -31.09 24.48 -2.97
C GLU A 3 -29.71 24.71 -2.33
N ASP A 4 -29.72 25.26 -1.12
CA ASP A 4 -28.50 25.57 -0.38
C ASP A 4 -27.69 24.28 -0.21
N LEU A 5 -26.45 24.29 -0.70
CA LEU A 5 -25.59 23.11 -0.76
C LEU A 5 -25.18 22.72 0.66
N ASP A 6 -25.55 21.52 1.10
CA ASP A 6 -25.15 20.98 2.39
C ASP A 6 -23.67 20.60 2.39
N LEU A 7 -22.83 21.54 2.86
CA LEU A 7 -21.37 21.40 2.90
C LEU A 7 -20.90 20.25 3.83
N GLU A 8 -21.66 19.94 4.89
CA GLU A 8 -21.33 18.84 5.80
C GLU A 8 -21.49 17.49 5.08
N LYS A 9 -22.60 17.31 4.36
CA LYS A 9 -22.81 16.11 3.53
C LYS A 9 -21.78 15.99 2.41
N LEU A 10 -21.41 17.10 1.77
CA LEU A 10 -20.39 17.09 0.71
C LEU A 10 -19.01 16.66 1.23
N LEU A 11 -18.62 17.16 2.41
CA LEU A 11 -17.37 16.76 3.05
C LEU A 11 -17.40 15.26 3.40
N LYS A 12 -18.52 14.79 3.95
CA LYS A 12 -18.70 13.37 4.26
C LYS A 12 -18.58 12.49 3.01
N TYR A 13 -19.28 12.82 1.93
CA TYR A 13 -19.19 12.04 0.69
C TYR A 13 -17.79 12.05 0.08
N SER A 14 -17.09 13.18 0.18
CA SER A 14 -15.70 13.29 -0.28
C SER A 14 -14.78 12.38 0.53
N LEU A 15 -14.96 12.35 1.87
CA LEU A 15 -14.23 11.45 2.75
C LEU A 15 -14.55 9.99 2.48
N ASP A 16 -15.83 9.62 2.34
CA ASP A 16 -16.25 8.25 2.06
C ASP A 16 -15.66 7.75 0.73
N THR A 17 -15.71 8.59 -0.31
CA THR A 17 -15.09 8.29 -1.62
C THR A 17 -13.59 8.06 -1.49
N TRP A 18 -12.91 8.93 -0.73
CA TRP A 18 -11.48 8.78 -0.46
C TRP A 18 -11.18 7.47 0.27
N LEU A 19 -11.95 7.12 1.30
CA LEU A 19 -11.77 5.88 2.06
C LEU A 19 -11.96 4.63 1.19
N PHE A 20 -12.97 4.62 0.30
CA PHE A 20 -13.13 3.53 -0.65
C PHE A 20 -11.96 3.41 -1.60
N LYS A 21 -11.47 4.54 -2.15
CA LYS A 21 -10.33 4.52 -3.06
C LYS A 21 -9.04 4.08 -2.36
N GLN A 22 -8.81 4.55 -1.14
CA GLN A 22 -7.67 4.12 -0.34
C GLN A 22 -7.74 2.61 -0.07
N GLY A 23 -8.90 2.09 0.35
CA GLY A 23 -9.11 0.66 0.58
C GLY A 23 -8.89 -0.19 -0.68
N GLU A 24 -9.37 0.25 -1.84
CA GLU A 24 -9.13 -0.39 -3.13
C GLU A 24 -7.63 -0.49 -3.43
N MET A 25 -6.90 0.64 -3.32
CA MET A 25 -5.47 0.69 -3.62
C MET A 25 -4.65 -0.20 -2.68
N VAL A 26 -4.91 -0.15 -1.37
CA VAL A 26 -4.21 -0.99 -0.40
C VAL A 26 -4.50 -2.47 -0.64
N SER A 27 -5.75 -2.83 -0.90
CA SER A 27 -6.14 -4.23 -1.18
C SER A 27 -5.48 -4.76 -2.46
N LEU A 28 -5.36 -3.93 -3.50
CA LEU A 28 -4.68 -4.30 -4.73
C LEU A 28 -3.19 -4.57 -4.50
N VAL A 29 -2.51 -3.72 -3.72
CA VAL A 29 -1.09 -3.88 -3.40
C VAL A 29 -0.84 -5.14 -2.56
N ILE A 30 -1.73 -5.45 -1.60
CA ILE A 30 -1.67 -6.71 -0.84
C ILE A 30 -1.85 -7.90 -1.79
N HIS A 31 -2.88 -7.87 -2.63
CA HIS A 31 -3.14 -8.97 -3.56
C HIS A 31 -1.97 -9.21 -4.53
N LEU A 32 -1.36 -8.13 -5.03
CA LEU A 32 -0.16 -8.22 -5.86
C LEU A 32 1.02 -8.87 -5.12
N GLY A 33 1.25 -8.46 -3.87
CA GLY A 33 2.31 -9.01 -3.02
C GLY A 33 2.19 -10.52 -2.84
N HIS A 34 1.00 -11.00 -2.51
CA HIS A 34 0.72 -12.42 -2.36
C HIS A 34 0.91 -13.18 -3.68
N ARG A 35 0.40 -12.65 -4.80
CA ARG A 35 0.55 -13.31 -6.12
C ARG A 35 1.99 -13.42 -6.58
N LEU A 36 2.85 -12.50 -6.17
CA LEU A 36 4.28 -12.48 -6.51
C LEU A 36 5.16 -13.21 -5.48
N GLY A 37 4.57 -13.79 -4.42
CA GLY A 37 5.32 -14.47 -3.37
C GLY A 37 6.14 -13.56 -2.47
N LEU A 38 5.86 -12.24 -2.47
CA LEU A 38 6.66 -11.25 -1.74
C LEU A 38 6.46 -11.36 -0.23
N TYR A 39 5.26 -11.67 0.24
CA TYR A 39 5.01 -11.86 1.68
C TYR A 39 5.65 -13.15 2.18
N GLU A 40 5.58 -14.22 1.39
CA GLU A 40 6.20 -15.51 1.67
C GLU A 40 7.74 -15.39 1.70
N ALA A 41 8.32 -14.62 0.77
CA ALA A 41 9.75 -14.33 0.77
C ALA A 41 10.22 -13.50 1.97
N MET A 42 9.33 -12.67 2.55
CA MET A 42 9.61 -11.87 3.75
C MET A 42 9.42 -12.64 5.06
N ASP A 43 8.77 -13.80 5.04
CA ASP A 43 8.47 -14.55 6.26
C ASP A 43 9.74 -15.10 6.91
N GLY A 44 9.96 -14.77 8.18
CA GLY A 44 11.08 -15.28 8.98
C GLY A 44 12.48 -14.73 8.66
N ILE A 45 12.67 -13.90 7.63
CA ILE A 45 14.01 -13.41 7.22
C ILE A 45 14.50 -12.19 8.02
N GLY A 46 13.61 -11.53 8.77
CA GLY A 46 13.94 -10.31 9.51
C GLY A 46 14.02 -9.08 8.60
N ASN A 47 15.00 -8.20 8.85
CA ASN A 47 15.20 -7.02 8.00
C ASN A 47 15.70 -7.45 6.62
N THR A 48 15.10 -6.90 5.57
CA THR A 48 15.46 -7.19 4.19
C THR A 48 15.45 -5.92 3.35
N THR A 49 16.12 -5.98 2.21
CA THR A 49 16.13 -4.94 1.18
C THR A 49 15.31 -5.36 -0.04
N ALA A 50 14.99 -4.39 -0.90
CA ALA A 50 14.37 -4.67 -2.20
C ALA A 50 15.28 -5.53 -3.09
N GLU A 51 16.59 -5.32 -3.02
CA GLU A 51 17.59 -6.10 -3.78
C GLU A 51 17.55 -7.58 -3.36
N GLU A 52 17.56 -7.87 -2.07
CA GLU A 52 17.49 -9.24 -1.55
C GLU A 52 16.20 -9.93 -1.93
N LEU A 53 15.05 -9.26 -1.78
CA LEU A 53 13.76 -9.81 -2.17
C LEU A 53 13.67 -10.06 -3.68
N SER A 54 14.20 -9.15 -4.51
CA SER A 54 14.20 -9.30 -5.98
C SER A 54 14.88 -10.59 -6.46
N LYS A 55 15.94 -11.01 -5.76
CA LYS A 55 16.67 -12.26 -6.06
C LYS A 55 15.84 -13.51 -5.74
N SER A 56 14.95 -13.42 -4.76
CA SER A 56 14.12 -14.55 -4.30
C SER A 56 12.78 -14.71 -5.03
N THR A 57 12.24 -13.63 -5.60
CA THR A 57 10.90 -13.62 -6.21
C THR A 57 10.89 -13.44 -7.72
N GLU A 58 12.07 -13.45 -8.36
CA GLU A 58 12.24 -13.18 -9.81
C GLU A 58 11.62 -11.85 -10.26
N CYS A 59 11.37 -10.94 -9.32
CA CYS A 59 10.82 -9.63 -9.56
C CYS A 59 11.95 -8.63 -9.81
N HIS A 60 11.69 -7.60 -10.61
CA HIS A 60 12.66 -6.52 -10.80
C HIS A 60 12.76 -5.66 -9.54
N GLU A 61 13.98 -5.41 -9.03
CA GLU A 61 14.26 -4.68 -7.80
C GLU A 61 13.49 -3.37 -7.67
N ARG A 62 13.47 -2.53 -8.71
CA ARG A 62 12.72 -1.27 -8.71
C ARG A 62 11.25 -1.45 -8.32
N TRP A 63 10.58 -2.48 -8.84
CA TRP A 63 9.17 -2.72 -8.56
C TRP A 63 8.94 -3.29 -7.17
N VAL A 64 9.87 -4.10 -6.67
CA VAL A 64 9.87 -4.56 -5.28
C VAL A 64 10.00 -3.36 -4.33
N LEU A 65 10.89 -2.41 -4.64
CA LEU A 65 11.06 -1.20 -3.83
C LEU A 65 9.78 -0.34 -3.77
N GLU A 66 9.12 -0.12 -4.91
CA GLU A 66 7.86 0.64 -4.90
C GLU A 66 6.75 -0.10 -4.14
N TRP A 67 6.69 -1.43 -4.28
CA TRP A 67 5.74 -2.24 -3.53
C TRP A 67 5.98 -2.17 -2.01
N LEU A 68 7.24 -2.23 -1.57
CA LEU A 68 7.61 -2.05 -0.15
C LEU A 68 7.19 -0.67 0.36
N ARG A 69 7.42 0.39 -0.43
CA ARG A 69 7.02 1.76 -0.08
C ARG A 69 5.51 1.90 0.04
N CYS A 70 4.74 1.31 -0.87
CA CYS A 70 3.28 1.33 -0.78
C CYS A 70 2.76 0.63 0.49
N ASN A 71 3.33 -0.53 0.84
CA ASN A 71 2.98 -1.23 2.08
C ASN A 71 3.41 -0.46 3.34
N ALA A 72 4.57 0.21 3.30
CA ALA A 72 5.04 1.05 4.39
C ALA A 72 4.12 2.26 4.61
N ALA A 73 3.78 2.98 3.54
CA ALA A 73 2.84 4.10 3.59
C ALA A 73 1.43 3.67 4.04
N ALA A 74 1.04 2.42 3.78
CA ALA A 74 -0.19 1.83 4.29
C ALA A 74 -0.10 1.34 5.74
N GLY A 75 1.08 1.41 6.38
CA GLY A 75 1.34 0.93 7.74
C GLY A 75 1.40 -0.59 7.88
N LEU A 76 1.52 -1.33 6.77
CA LEU A 76 1.55 -2.80 6.74
C LEU A 76 2.96 -3.37 6.96
N ILE A 77 3.99 -2.65 6.52
CA ILE A 77 5.40 -3.03 6.68
C ILE A 77 6.12 -1.89 7.39
N LYS A 78 7.00 -2.22 8.33
CA LYS A 78 7.85 -1.22 8.99
C LYS A 78 9.11 -0.98 8.18
N THR A 79 9.54 0.26 8.07
CA THR A 79 10.83 0.63 7.48
C THR A 79 11.75 1.23 8.53
N SER A 80 13.06 1.05 8.35
CA SER A 80 14.08 1.62 9.24
C SER A 80 14.34 3.10 8.97
N ASP A 81 13.97 3.61 7.79
CA ASP A 81 14.14 5.02 7.38
C ASP A 81 13.00 5.94 7.86
N GLY A 82 12.02 5.41 8.60
CA GLY A 82 11.20 6.20 9.51
C GLY A 82 10.16 7.10 8.85
N SER A 83 9.58 6.69 7.72
CA SER A 83 8.43 7.39 7.14
C SER A 83 7.16 6.55 7.32
N ASN A 84 6.39 6.84 8.38
CA ASN A 84 4.95 6.58 8.38
C ASN A 84 4.24 7.86 7.95
#